data_AF-A0A497GV00-F1
#
_entry.id   AF-A0A497GV00-F1
#
_cell.length_a   1.000
_cell.length_b   1.000
_cell.length_c   1.000
_cell.angle_alpha   90.00
_cell.angle_beta   90.00
_cell.angle_gamma   90.00
#
_symmetry.space_group_name_H-M   'P 1'
#
loop_
_entity.id
_entity.type
_entity.pdbx_description
1 polymer ?
#
loop_
_entity_poly.entity_id
_entity_poly.type
_entity_poly.pdbx_seq_one_letter_code
_entity_poly.pdbx_strand_id
1 'polypeptide(L)'
;MQNLINLLTAKTSLKKEHIQNVLKLLDEGATIPFIARYRKEMTGEATDETLREFETIYLSSKKLLDRKEEVSRLIAERATLSEAIKKSIQEADSLRVLEDSYRTFKKKKNTRATAAIAKGLTPLANTLQGARLTL
;
A
#
# COMPACT_ATOMS: atom_id res chain seq x y z
N MET A 1 -6.49 14.00 -1.84
CA MET A 1 -7.58 14.13 -0.84
C MET A 1 -8.95 13.67 -1.36
N GLN A 2 -9.41 14.11 -2.54
CA GLN A 2 -10.74 13.73 -3.07
C GLN A 2 -10.92 12.21 -3.25
N ASN A 3 -9.89 11.50 -3.74
CA ASN A 3 -9.93 10.04 -3.89
C ASN A 3 -10.09 9.31 -2.56
N LEU A 4 -9.45 9.80 -1.49
CA LEU A 4 -9.58 9.22 -0.16
C LEU A 4 -11.00 9.41 0.39
N ILE A 5 -11.57 10.60 0.24
CA ILE A 5 -12.96 10.87 0.66
C ILE A 5 -13.94 9.97 -0.08
N ASN A 6 -13.77 9.79 -1.40
CA ASN A 6 -14.64 8.93 -2.19
C ASN A 6 -14.54 7.46 -1.75
N LEU A 7 -13.32 6.95 -1.49
CA LEU A 7 -13.10 5.61 -0.97
C LEU A 7 -13.72 5.40 0.42
N LEU A 8 -13.55 6.36 1.32
CA LEU A 8 -14.12 6.32 2.65
C LEU A 8 -15.65 6.36 2.60
N THR A 9 -16.23 7.21 1.75
CA THR A 9 -17.69 7.30 1.57
C THR A 9 -18.27 5.98 1.06
N ALA A 10 -17.54 5.27 0.19
CA ALA A 10 -17.99 3.99 -0.34
C ALA A 10 -17.83 2.81 0.64
N LYS A 11 -16.90 2.90 1.60
CA LYS A 11 -16.55 1.80 2.50
C LYS A 11 -17.06 1.97 3.93
N THR A 12 -17.51 3.17 4.30
CA THR A 12 -17.97 3.51 5.66
C THR A 12 -19.44 3.93 5.63
N SER A 13 -20.12 3.84 6.77
CA SER A 13 -21.49 4.32 6.94
C SER A 13 -21.59 5.83 7.17
N LEU A 14 -20.47 6.53 7.31
CA LEU A 14 -20.45 7.96 7.57
C LEU A 14 -20.77 8.76 6.31
N LYS A 15 -21.54 9.84 6.50
CA LYS A 15 -21.78 10.82 5.44
C LYS A 15 -20.48 11.53 5.07
N LYS A 16 -20.38 11.91 3.79
CA LYS A 16 -19.21 12.62 3.23
C LYS A 16 -18.78 13.83 4.05
N GLU A 17 -19.72 14.63 4.53
CA GLU A 17 -19.46 15.82 5.35
C GLU A 17 -18.77 15.46 6.68
N HIS A 18 -19.26 14.42 7.36
CA HIS A 18 -18.66 13.93 8.61
C HIS A 18 -17.27 13.33 8.37
N ILE A 19 -17.08 12.61 7.26
CA ILE A 19 -15.76 12.10 6.86
C ILE A 19 -14.78 13.27 6.69
N GLN A 20 -15.18 14.34 6.00
CA GLN A 20 -14.34 15.52 5.79
C GLN A 20 -13.95 16.18 7.12
N ASN A 21 -14.91 16.31 8.05
CA ASN A 21 -14.65 16.85 9.38
C ASN A 21 -13.66 15.99 10.18
N VAL A 22 -13.86 14.66 10.19
CA VAL A 22 -12.96 13.73 10.88
C VAL A 22 -11.56 13.81 10.28
N LEU A 23 -11.44 13.81 8.95
CA LEU A 23 -10.14 13.93 8.28
C LEU A 23 -9.43 15.24 8.64
N LYS A 24 -10.15 16.36 8.66
CA LYS A 24 -9.58 17.65 9.07
C LYS A 24 -9.03 17.60 10.51
N LEU A 25 -9.78 17.01 11.43
CA LEU A 25 -9.33 16.84 12.82
C LEU A 25 -8.09 15.94 12.92
N LEU A 26 -8.05 14.86 12.14
CA LEU A 26 -6.87 13.98 12.07
C LEU A 26 -5.64 14.72 11.52
N ASP A 27 -5.82 15.58 10.52
CA ASP A 27 -4.74 16.42 9.95
C ASP A 27 -4.25 17.46 10.96
N GLU A 28 -5.13 17.95 11.84
CA GLU A 28 -4.80 18.80 13.00
C GLU A 28 -4.13 18.03 14.16
N GLY A 29 -3.95 16.71 14.03
CA GLY A 29 -3.29 15.86 15.01
C GLY A 29 -4.22 15.25 16.07
N ALA A 30 -5.53 15.38 15.91
CA ALA A 30 -6.48 14.67 16.77
C ALA A 30 -6.41 13.15 16.57
N THR A 31 -6.79 12.39 17.59
CA THR A 31 -6.92 10.93 17.51
C THR A 31 -8.39 10.51 17.45
N ILE A 32 -8.67 9.32 16.92
CA ILE A 32 -10.04 8.80 16.87
C ILE A 32 -10.69 8.72 18.25
N PRO A 33 -10.02 8.25 19.33
CA PRO A 33 -10.57 8.31 20.68
C PRO A 33 -10.88 9.74 21.16
N PHE A 34 -10.04 10.73 20.80
CA PHE A 34 -10.30 12.13 21.13
C PHE A 34 -11.55 12.64 20.40
N ILE A 35 -11.68 12.33 19.11
CA ILE A 35 -12.83 12.74 18.29
C ILE A 35 -14.11 12.12 18.82
N ALA A 36 -14.10 10.82 19.13
CA ALA A 36 -15.24 10.08 19.69
C ALA A 36 -15.73 10.70 21.02
N ARG A 37 -14.79 11.18 21.85
CA ARG A 37 -15.12 11.71 23.18
C ARG A 37 -15.50 13.19 23.18
N TYR A 38 -14.84 14.02 22.35
CA TYR A 38 -14.90 15.48 22.48
C TYR A 38 -15.40 16.20 21.21
N ARG A 39 -15.69 15.48 20.12
CA ARG A 39 -16.08 16.06 18.82
C ARG A 39 -17.25 15.30 18.17
N LYS A 40 -18.16 14.73 18.97
CA LYS A 40 -19.32 13.95 18.47
C LYS A 40 -20.20 14.69 17.46
N GLU A 41 -20.41 15.99 17.67
CA GLU A 41 -21.17 16.84 16.73
C GLU A 41 -20.57 16.86 15.32
N MET A 42 -19.23 16.74 15.22
CA MET A 42 -18.53 16.79 13.94
C MET A 42 -18.67 15.48 13.15
N THR A 43 -19.02 14.37 13.83
CA THR A 43 -19.15 13.03 13.25
C THR A 43 -20.60 12.61 12.98
N GLY A 44 -21.58 13.47 13.28
CA GLY A 44 -22.99 13.13 13.22
C GLY A 44 -23.41 12.16 14.32
N GLU A 45 -22.83 12.33 15.52
CA GLU A 45 -23.05 11.47 16.69
C GLU A 45 -22.67 10.00 16.47
N ALA A 46 -21.70 9.73 15.59
CA ALA A 46 -21.20 8.38 15.34
C ALA A 46 -20.72 7.70 16.63
N THR A 47 -21.01 6.41 16.77
CA THR A 47 -20.61 5.63 17.94
C THR A 47 -19.11 5.32 17.93
N ASP A 48 -18.55 4.98 19.09
CA ASP A 48 -17.15 4.57 19.23
C ASP A 48 -16.82 3.37 18.32
N GLU A 49 -17.74 2.42 18.16
CA GLU A 49 -17.62 1.28 17.24
C GLU A 49 -17.51 1.76 15.79
N THR A 50 -18.40 2.66 15.36
CA THR A 50 -18.36 3.23 13.99
C THR A 50 -17.05 3.99 13.73
N LEU A 51 -16.55 4.73 14.72
CA LEU A 51 -15.31 5.47 14.59
C LEU A 51 -14.07 4.57 14.58
N ARG A 52 -14.07 3.46 15.32
CA ARG A 52 -13.02 2.42 15.23
C ARG A 52 -13.00 1.72 13.87
N GLU A 53 -14.18 1.40 13.33
CA GLU A 53 -14.31 0.83 11.98
C GLU A 53 -13.80 1.83 10.92
N PHE A 54 -14.22 3.10 11.03
CA PHE A 54 -13.72 4.18 10.20
C PHE A 54 -12.20 4.28 10.25
N GLU A 55 -11.58 4.22 11.43
CA GLU A 55 -10.12 4.28 11.59
C GLU A 55 -9.42 3.17 10.80
N THR A 56 -9.92 1.94 10.91
CA THR A 56 -9.38 0.78 10.20
C THR A 56 -9.46 0.98 8.68
N ILE A 57 -10.60 1.45 8.19
CA ILE A 57 -10.84 1.71 6.77
C ILE A 57 -10.00 2.90 6.29
N TYR A 58 -9.85 3.95 7.10
CA TYR A 58 -9.02 5.10 6.81
C TYR A 58 -7.55 4.72 6.66
N LEU A 59 -6.98 4.01 7.63
CA LEU A 59 -5.58 3.59 7.61
C LEU A 59 -5.29 2.68 6.42
N SER A 60 -6.19 1.72 6.15
CA SER A 60 -6.03 0.82 5.00
C SER A 60 -6.15 1.55 3.65
N SER A 61 -7.10 2.47 3.52
CA SER A 61 -7.30 3.31 2.34
C SER A 61 -6.11 4.24 2.08
N LYS A 62 -5.61 4.90 3.13
CA LYS A 62 -4.42 5.77 3.05
C LYS A 62 -3.20 4.98 2.60
N LYS A 63 -2.94 3.84 3.25
CA LYS A 63 -1.83 2.95 2.88
C LYS A 63 -1.92 2.47 1.42
N LEU A 64 -3.12 2.17 0.93
CA LEU A 64 -3.32 1.78 -0.47
C LEU A 64 -2.98 2.93 -1.42
N LEU A 65 -3.45 4.15 -1.15
CA LEU A 65 -3.18 5.32 -1.99
C LEU A 65 -1.68 5.66 -2.01
N ASP A 66 -1.04 5.72 -0.85
CA ASP A 66 0.40 5.98 -0.74
C ASP A 66 1.20 4.93 -1.53
N ARG A 67 0.79 3.66 -1.44
CA ARG A 67 1.43 2.57 -2.19
C ARG A 67 1.20 2.68 -3.69
N LYS A 68 0.02 3.12 -4.15
CA LYS A 68 -0.25 3.36 -5.58
C LYS A 68 0.67 4.43 -6.14
N GLU A 69 0.87 5.52 -5.42
CA GLU A 69 1.79 6.59 -5.80
C GLU A 69 3.24 6.10 -5.87
N GLU A 70 3.67 5.35 -4.85
CA GLU A 70 5.02 4.76 -4.82
C GLU A 70 5.25 3.79 -5.99
N VAL A 71 4.30 2.89 -6.25
CA VAL A 71 4.38 1.93 -7.37
C VAL A 71 4.42 2.65 -8.71
N SER A 72 3.59 3.67 -8.90
CA SER A 72 3.59 4.50 -10.11
C SER A 72 4.96 5.14 -10.35
N ARG A 73 5.56 5.73 -9.30
CA ARG A 73 6.92 6.30 -9.36
C ARG A 73 7.97 5.24 -9.71
N LEU A 74 7.94 4.09 -9.03
CA LEU A 74 8.90 3.00 -9.25
C LEU A 74 8.82 2.41 -10.65
N ILE A 75 7.64 2.38 -11.27
CA ILE A 75 7.47 1.93 -12.65
C ILE A 75 7.99 3.01 -13.60
N ALA A 76 7.64 4.29 -13.39
CA ALA A 76 8.09 5.40 -14.24
C ALA A 76 9.62 5.53 -14.28
N GLU A 77 10.32 5.17 -13.21
CA GLU A 77 11.79 5.13 -13.15
C GLU A 77 12.43 4.00 -13.99
N ARG A 78 11.68 2.96 -14.33
CA ARG A 78 12.23 1.71 -14.95
C ARG A 78 11.65 1.39 -16.31
N ALA A 79 10.44 1.82 -16.58
CA ALA A 79 9.67 1.49 -17.77
C ALA A 79 8.71 2.63 -18.14
N THR A 80 8.22 2.61 -19.36
CA THR A 80 7.18 3.54 -19.80
C THR A 80 5.88 3.26 -19.06
N LEU A 81 5.41 4.25 -18.31
CA LEU A 81 4.13 4.20 -17.62
C LEU A 81 2.98 4.37 -18.63
N SER A 82 2.62 3.29 -19.32
CA SER A 82 1.54 3.30 -20.31
C SER A 82 0.19 3.57 -19.67
N GLU A 83 -0.77 4.09 -20.44
CA GLU A 83 -2.12 4.37 -19.94
C GLU A 83 -2.81 3.11 -19.37
N ALA A 84 -2.57 1.93 -19.96
CA ALA A 84 -3.06 0.66 -19.42
C ALA A 84 -2.51 0.35 -18.02
N ILE A 85 -1.22 0.63 -17.77
CA ILE A 85 -0.58 0.41 -16.46
C ILE A 85 -1.11 1.43 -15.44
N LYS A 86 -1.21 2.71 -15.83
CA LYS A 86 -1.78 3.76 -14.96
C LYS A 86 -3.19 3.38 -14.52
N LYS A 87 -4.02 2.94 -15.47
CA LYS A 87 -5.38 2.49 -15.20
C LYS A 87 -5.42 1.29 -14.25
N SER A 88 -4.59 0.28 -14.48
CA SER A 88 -4.49 -0.89 -13.58
C SER A 88 -4.11 -0.50 -12.14
N ILE A 89 -3.17 0.44 -11.96
CA ILE A 89 -2.78 0.94 -10.63
C ILE A 89 -3.93 1.72 -9.98
N GLN A 90 -4.61 2.58 -10.75
CA GLN A 90 -5.73 3.38 -10.26
C GLN A 90 -6.92 2.51 -9.84
N GLU A 91 -7.24 1.47 -10.60
CA GLU A 91 -8.37 0.57 -10.37
C GLU A 91 -8.11 -0.48 -9.27
N ALA A 92 -6.86 -0.69 -8.86
CA ALA A 92 -6.54 -1.65 -7.80
C ALA A 92 -7.29 -1.33 -6.49
N ASP A 93 -8.14 -2.24 -6.04
CA ASP A 93 -9.04 -2.07 -4.89
C ASP A 93 -8.38 -2.43 -3.53
N SER A 94 -7.25 -3.13 -3.60
CA SER A 94 -6.55 -3.72 -2.47
C SER A 94 -5.04 -3.72 -2.72
N LEU A 95 -4.27 -3.77 -1.62
CA LEU A 95 -2.81 -3.85 -1.70
C LEU A 95 -2.34 -5.12 -2.43
N ARG A 96 -3.10 -6.21 -2.31
CA ARG A 96 -2.78 -7.46 -2.99
C ARG A 96 -2.84 -7.32 -4.50
N VAL A 97 -3.97 -6.81 -5.02
CA VAL A 97 -4.15 -6.59 -6.46
C VAL A 97 -3.09 -5.61 -7.00
N LEU A 98 -2.79 -4.55 -6.24
CA LEU A 98 -1.73 -3.62 -6.60
C LEU A 98 -0.33 -4.28 -6.68
N GLU A 99 0.03 -5.10 -5.69
CA GLU A 99 1.32 -5.81 -5.69
C GLU A 99 1.43 -6.83 -6.82
N ASP A 100 0.31 -7.49 -7.18
CA ASP A 100 0.29 -8.42 -8.30
C ASP A 100 0.51 -7.69 -9.64
N SER A 101 -0.12 -6.53 -9.85
CA SER A 101 0.17 -5.67 -11.01
C SER A 101 1.62 -5.17 -11.04
N TYR A 102 2.19 -4.83 -9.88
CA TYR A 102 3.57 -4.35 -9.79
C TYR A 102 4.63 -5.45 -9.95
N ARG A 103 4.27 -6.72 -9.73
CA ARG A 103 5.22 -7.85 -9.67
C ARG A 103 6.16 -7.93 -10.87
N THR A 104 5.65 -7.68 -12.08
CA THR A 104 6.40 -7.73 -13.34
C THR A 104 7.51 -6.67 -13.41
N PHE A 105 7.34 -5.53 -12.74
CA PHE A 105 8.26 -4.38 -12.76
C PHE A 105 9.20 -4.35 -11.55
N LYS A 106 9.02 -5.26 -10.60
CA LYS A 106 9.80 -5.33 -9.37
C LYS A 106 11.23 -5.77 -9.69
N LYS A 107 12.20 -4.95 -9.30
CA LYS A 107 13.63 -5.29 -9.45
C LYS A 107 13.89 -6.64 -8.78
N LYS A 108 14.50 -7.58 -9.53
CA LYS A 108 15.03 -8.81 -8.94
C LYS A 108 16.02 -8.40 -7.85
N LYS A 109 15.83 -8.90 -6.63
CA LYS A 109 16.75 -8.59 -5.52
C LYS A 109 18.16 -9.02 -5.95
N ASN A 110 19.13 -8.11 -5.81
CA ASN A 110 20.53 -8.49 -5.88
C ASN A 110 20.81 -9.33 -4.63
N THR A 111 20.79 -10.65 -4.79
CA THR A 111 21.13 -11.61 -3.74
C THR A 111 22.62 -11.90 -3.74
N ARG A 112 23.14 -12.45 -2.64
CA ARG A 112 24.52 -12.98 -2.60
C ARG A 112 24.77 -13.98 -3.74
N ALA A 113 23.76 -14.77 -4.10
CA ALA A 113 23.83 -15.68 -5.25
C ALA A 113 24.00 -14.93 -6.58
N THR A 114 23.21 -13.88 -6.86
CA THR A 114 23.39 -13.07 -8.09
C THR A 114 24.75 -12.38 -8.14
N ALA A 115 25.27 -11.92 -6.99
CA ALA A 115 26.62 -11.35 -6.91
C ALA A 115 27.71 -12.39 -7.14
N ALA A 116 27.54 -13.62 -6.63
CA ALA A 116 28.46 -14.73 -6.85
C ALA A 116 28.48 -15.18 -8.33
N ILE A 117 27.31 -15.26 -8.97
CA ILE A 117 27.18 -15.55 -10.41
C ILE A 117 27.89 -14.47 -11.23
N ALA A 118 27.68 -13.18 -10.91
CA ALA A 118 28.35 -12.07 -11.60
C ALA A 118 29.89 -12.10 -11.44
N LYS A 119 30.39 -12.65 -10.33
CA LYS A 119 31.82 -12.91 -10.09
C LYS A 119 32.34 -14.19 -10.75
N GLY A 120 31.51 -14.89 -11.53
CA GLY A 120 31.91 -16.12 -12.23
C GLY A 120 32.04 -17.34 -11.31
N LEU A 121 31.42 -17.36 -10.13
CA LEU A 121 31.51 -18.48 -9.19
C LEU A 121 30.60 -19.67 -9.53
N THR A 122 29.81 -19.57 -10.61
CA THR A 122 28.88 -20.63 -11.07
C THR A 122 29.58 -21.97 -11.33
N PRO A 123 30.75 -22.04 -12.03
CA PRO A 123 31.41 -23.31 -12.29
C PRO A 123 31.85 -24.03 -11.02
N LEU A 124 32.43 -23.30 -10.06
CA LEU A 124 32.86 -23.86 -8.77
C LEU A 124 31.67 -24.40 -7.97
N ALA A 125 30.56 -23.67 -7.93
CA ALA A 125 29.35 -24.13 -7.25
C ALA A 125 28.82 -25.45 -7.83
N ASN A 126 28.82 -25.59 -9.17
CA ASN A 126 28.42 -26.83 -9.85
C ASN A 126 29.37 -27.99 -9.54
N THR A 127 30.69 -27.74 -9.48
CA THR A 127 31.68 -28.76 -9.10
C THR A 127 31.44 -29.26 -7.67
N LEU A 128 31.23 -28.35 -6.71
CA LEU A 128 30.94 -28.71 -5.32
C LEU A 128 29.61 -29.44 -5.17
N GLN A 129 28.58 -29.04 -5.92
CA GLN A 129 27.28 -29.70 -5.90
C GLN A 129 27.33 -31.14 -6.44
N GLY A 130 28.13 -31.36 -7.49
CA GLY A 130 28.32 -32.69 -8.08
C GLY A 130 29.31 -33.59 -7.33
N ALA A 131 30.05 -33.05 -6.37
CA ALA A 131 31.01 -33.82 -5.58
C ALA A 131 30.26 -34.75 -4.62
N ARG A 132 30.53 -36.06 -4.69
CA ARG A 132 30.14 -37.01 -3.65
C ARG A 132 31.20 -36.99 -2.55
N LEU A 133 30.79 -36.74 -1.31
CA LEU A 133 31.65 -36.94 -0.16
C LEU A 133 31.92 -38.45 -0.02
N THR A 134 33.14 -38.86 -0.32
CA THR A 134 33.66 -40.15 0.12
C THR A 134 34.10 -39.99 1.57
N LEU A 135 33.33 -40.57 2.49
CA LEU A 135 33.72 -40.78 3.89
C LEU A 135 34.52 -42.08 4.00
#